data_AF-A0AA38HNF1-F1
#
_entry.id   AF-A0AA38HNF1-F1
#
_cell.length_a   1.000
_cell.length_b   1.000
_cell.length_c   1.000
_cell.angle_alpha   90.00
_cell.angle_beta   90.00
_cell.angle_gamma   90.00
#
_symmetry.space_group_name_H-M   'P 1'
#
loop_
_entity.id
_entity.type
_entity.pdbx_description
1 polymer ?
#
loop_
_entity_poly.entity_id
_entity_poly.type
_entity_poly.pdbx_seq_one_letter_code
_entity_poly.pdbx_strand_id
1 'polypeptide(L)'
;MSANTTIPPEIIKQGQELRQKLLPAKSQGIYEKTYVNFQEWKNERRIEEVTDDVLLTYLDMWSKKLSPCSLWPEYSMLKATLRANDNIDMEKFGAIVPCLKNVGYRSKKSNVLCIMYKEMQF
;
A
#
# COMPACT_ATOMS: atom_id res chain seq x y z
N MET A 1 1.33 25.33 24.78
CA MET A 1 2.73 25.12 24.35
C MET A 1 2.93 23.62 24.20
N SER A 2 2.68 23.05 23.01
CA SER A 2 2.99 21.64 22.76
C SER A 2 4.50 21.50 22.56
N ALA A 3 5.12 20.61 23.32
CA ALA A 3 6.54 20.34 23.21
C ALA A 3 6.84 19.82 21.80
N ASN A 4 7.63 20.59 21.03
CA ASN A 4 8.22 20.11 19.79
C ASN A 4 9.32 19.11 20.17
N THR A 5 8.94 17.84 20.31
CA THR A 5 9.90 16.75 20.48
C THR A 5 10.63 16.54 19.16
N THR A 6 11.70 17.29 18.95
CA THR A 6 12.60 17.10 17.80
C THR A 6 13.40 15.83 18.04
N ILE A 7 12.98 14.72 17.42
CA ILE A 7 13.72 13.45 17.45
C ILE A 7 15.07 13.67 16.74
N PRO A 8 16.22 13.28 17.34
CA PRO A 8 17.52 13.41 16.69
C PRO A 8 17.58 12.63 15.36
N PRO A 9 18.22 13.17 14.30
CA PRO A 9 18.32 12.52 13.00
C PRO A 9 18.95 11.12 13.05
N GLU A 10 19.91 10.90 13.95
CA GLU A 10 20.57 9.61 14.16
C GLU A 10 19.56 8.52 14.58
N ILE A 11 18.63 8.86 15.48
CA ILE A 11 17.59 7.93 15.94
C ILE A 11 16.60 7.61 14.83
N ILE A 12 16.27 8.60 13.99
CA ILE A 12 15.42 8.39 12.80
C ILE A 12 16.10 7.43 11.82
N LYS A 13 17.39 7.66 11.52
CA LYS A 13 18.18 6.85 10.61
C LYS A 13 18.31 5.41 11.10
N GLN A 14 18.68 5.21 12.38
CA GLN A 14 18.74 3.88 12.98
C GLN A 14 17.39 3.16 12.90
N GLY A 15 16.29 3.89 13.15
CA GLY A 15 14.94 3.38 13.01
C GLY A 15 14.61 2.94 11.58
N GLN A 16 15.07 3.66 10.55
CA GLN A 16 14.89 3.29 9.15
C GLN A 16 15.70 2.04 8.79
N GLU A 17 16.98 2.00 9.16
CA GLU A 17 17.86 0.84 8.89
C GLU A 17 17.32 -0.44 9.53
N LEU A 18 16.81 -0.35 10.77
CA LEU A 18 16.20 -1.49 11.45
C LEU A 18 14.95 -1.98 10.70
N ARG A 19 14.09 -1.09 10.20
CA ARG A 19 12.90 -1.49 9.44
C ARG A 19 13.24 -2.14 8.11
N GLN A 20 14.28 -1.65 7.42
CA GLN A 20 14.74 -2.28 6.19
C GLN A 20 15.26 -3.71 6.44
N LYS A 21 15.94 -3.94 7.56
CA LYS A 21 16.38 -5.28 7.98
C LYS A 21 15.24 -6.23 8.34
N LEU A 22 14.02 -5.72 8.57
CA LEU A 22 12.83 -6.56 8.79
C LEU A 22 12.28 -7.17 7.49
N LEU A 23 12.68 -6.64 6.33
CA LEU A 23 12.29 -7.21 5.05
C LEU A 23 13.01 -8.55 4.84
N PRO A 24 12.38 -9.55 4.21
CA PRO A 24 13.01 -10.86 4.06
C PRO A 24 14.20 -10.78 3.11
N ALA A 25 15.41 -11.04 3.64
CA ALA A 25 16.66 -10.91 2.88
C ALA A 25 16.69 -11.73 1.58
N LYS A 26 16.08 -12.92 1.57
CA LYS A 26 16.03 -13.79 0.37
C LYS A 26 15.16 -13.24 -0.75
N SER A 27 14.13 -12.45 -0.43
CA SER A 27 13.17 -11.91 -1.41
C SER A 27 13.21 -10.39 -1.50
N GLN A 28 14.28 -9.77 -0.99
CA GLN A 28 14.42 -8.30 -0.93
C GLN A 28 14.22 -7.64 -2.29
N GLY A 29 14.79 -8.20 -3.37
CA GLY A 29 14.65 -7.64 -4.71
C GLY A 29 13.20 -7.62 -5.22
N ILE A 30 12.35 -8.55 -4.80
CA ILE A 30 10.92 -8.57 -5.19
C ILE A 30 10.16 -7.47 -4.43
N TYR A 31 10.47 -7.28 -3.15
CA TYR A 31 9.87 -6.22 -2.33
C TYR A 31 10.29 -4.85 -2.86
N GLU A 32 11.58 -4.65 -3.14
CA GLU A 32 12.09 -3.42 -3.73
C GLU A 32 11.43 -3.12 -5.08
N LYS A 33 11.33 -4.12 -5.97
CA LYS A 33 10.63 -3.95 -7.24
C LYS A 33 9.16 -3.55 -7.06
N THR A 34 8.47 -4.16 -6.10
CA THR A 34 7.07 -3.79 -5.77
C THR A 34 6.97 -2.33 -5.35
N TYR A 35 7.90 -1.87 -4.52
CA TYR A 35 7.96 -0.48 -4.07
C TYR A 35 8.27 0.49 -5.22
N VAL A 36 9.25 0.16 -6.06
CA VAL A 36 9.59 0.95 -7.26
C VAL A 36 8.40 1.07 -8.20
N ASN A 37 7.71 -0.04 -8.51
CA ASN A 37 6.52 -0.01 -9.36
C ASN A 37 5.43 0.91 -8.79
N PHE A 38 5.26 0.95 -7.47
CA PHE A 38 4.31 1.86 -6.82
C PHE A 38 4.76 3.32 -6.93
N GLN A 39 6.03 3.61 -6.68
CA GLN A 39 6.57 4.98 -6.79
C GLN A 39 6.51 5.49 -8.24
N GLU A 40 6.82 4.66 -9.23
CA GLU A 40 6.67 4.98 -10.65
C GLU A 40 5.22 5.34 -10.99
N TRP A 41 4.27 4.47 -10.62
CA TRP A 41 2.84 4.74 -10.81
C TRP A 41 2.37 6.03 -10.12
N LYS A 42 2.91 6.31 -8.92
CA LYS A 42 2.61 7.52 -8.16
C LYS A 42 3.13 8.77 -8.88
N ASN A 43 4.37 8.70 -9.37
CA ASN A 43 5.05 9.77 -10.09
C ASN A 43 4.38 10.06 -11.44
N GLU A 44 4.01 9.02 -12.20
CA GLU A 44 3.26 9.13 -13.46
C GLU A 44 1.94 9.90 -13.28
N ARG A 45 1.31 9.76 -12.11
CA ARG A 45 0.05 10.40 -11.76
C ARG A 45 0.19 11.71 -10.98
N ARG A 46 1.43 12.15 -10.72
CA ARG A 46 1.76 13.34 -9.93
C ARG A 46 1.12 13.33 -8.53
N ILE A 47 1.08 12.16 -7.92
CA ILE A 47 0.56 11.99 -6.56
C ILE A 47 1.73 12.21 -5.59
N GLU A 48 1.59 13.15 -4.67
CA GLU A 48 2.66 13.43 -3.70
C GLU A 48 2.48 12.58 -2.44
N GLU A 49 1.26 12.61 -1.89
CA GLU A 49 0.90 11.95 -0.63
C GLU A 49 0.25 10.59 -0.85
N VAL A 50 0.53 9.66 0.07
CA VAL A 50 -0.11 8.34 0.09
C VAL A 50 -1.29 8.38 1.07
N THR A 51 -2.49 8.36 0.52
CA THR A 51 -3.76 8.30 1.27
C THR A 51 -4.47 6.96 1.07
N ASP A 52 -5.58 6.75 1.77
CA ASP A 52 -6.42 5.55 1.58
C ASP A 52 -6.88 5.44 0.12
N ASP A 53 -7.38 6.53 -0.47
CA ASP A 53 -7.86 6.57 -1.86
C ASP A 53 -6.77 6.20 -2.88
N VAL A 54 -5.53 6.65 -2.63
CA VAL A 54 -4.37 6.33 -3.48
C VAL A 54 -4.07 4.84 -3.44
N LEU A 55 -4.05 4.24 -2.24
CA LEU A 55 -3.79 2.82 -2.07
C LEU A 55 -4.92 1.95 -2.62
N LEU A 56 -6.18 2.34 -2.39
CA LEU A 56 -7.35 1.66 -2.94
C LEU A 56 -7.34 1.68 -4.45
N THR A 57 -7.06 2.83 -5.06
CA THR A 57 -6.99 2.97 -6.52
C THR A 57 -5.88 2.12 -7.12
N TYR A 58 -4.70 2.09 -6.48
CA TYR A 58 -3.59 1.26 -6.90
C TYR A 58 -3.95 -0.24 -6.85
N LEU A 59 -4.51 -0.70 -5.73
CA LEU A 59 -4.89 -2.09 -5.54
C LEU A 59 -6.04 -2.51 -6.45
N ASP A 60 -7.02 -1.65 -6.71
CA ASP A 60 -8.11 -1.90 -7.66
C ASP A 60 -7.56 -2.07 -9.09
N MET A 61 -6.63 -1.21 -9.52
CA MET A 61 -5.94 -1.36 -10.80
C MET A 61 -5.24 -2.72 -10.91
N TRP A 62 -4.50 -3.14 -9.87
CA TRP A 62 -3.82 -4.44 -9.87
C TRP A 62 -4.78 -5.62 -9.79
N SER A 63 -5.91 -5.49 -9.08
CA SER A 63 -6.94 -6.53 -9.02
C SER A 63 -7.55 -6.87 -10.38
N LYS A 64 -7.55 -5.90 -11.30
CA LYS A 64 -8.01 -6.09 -12.69
C LYS A 64 -6.96 -6.76 -13.57
N LYS A 65 -5.68 -6.67 -13.21
CA LYS A 65 -4.54 -7.21 -13.96
C LYS A 65 -4.05 -8.57 -13.45
N LEU A 66 -4.18 -8.82 -12.15
CA LEU A 66 -3.63 -9.99 -11.46
C LEU A 66 -4.70 -10.96 -11.00
N SER A 67 -4.32 -12.23 -10.87
CA SER A 67 -5.12 -13.20 -10.15
C SER A 67 -5.21 -12.83 -8.66
N PRO A 68 -6.30 -13.20 -7.95
CA PRO A 68 -6.40 -12.97 -6.51
C PRO A 68 -5.23 -13.55 -5.71
N CYS A 69 -4.69 -14.70 -6.10
CA CYS A 69 -3.53 -15.34 -5.46
C CYS A 69 -2.24 -14.54 -5.63
N SER A 70 -2.13 -13.71 -6.67
CA SER A 70 -0.98 -12.83 -6.91
C SER A 70 -1.17 -11.46 -6.25
N LEU A 71 -2.42 -11.02 -6.06
CA LEU A 71 -2.74 -9.73 -5.44
C LEU A 71 -2.42 -9.67 -3.95
N TRP A 72 -2.64 -10.77 -3.20
CA TRP A 72 -2.31 -10.83 -1.78
C TRP A 72 -0.81 -10.70 -1.47
N PRO A 73 0.09 -11.41 -2.20
CA PRO A 73 1.52 -11.15 -2.14
C PRO A 73 1.88 -9.70 -2.48
N GLU A 74 1.32 -9.13 -3.56
CA GLU A 74 1.57 -7.73 -3.96
C GLU A 74 1.21 -6.76 -2.83
N TYR A 75 0.01 -6.90 -2.26
CA TYR A 75 -0.42 -6.13 -1.09
C TYR A 75 0.52 -6.29 0.10
N SER A 76 0.92 -7.53 0.44
CA SER A 76 1.78 -7.79 1.59
C SER A 76 3.17 -7.20 1.42
N MET A 77 3.71 -7.27 0.20
CA MET A 77 5.01 -6.67 -0.15
C MET A 77 4.92 -5.15 -0.08
N LEU A 78 3.90 -4.55 -0.68
CA LEU A 78 3.70 -3.10 -0.65
C LEU A 78 3.52 -2.60 0.79
N LYS A 79 2.75 -3.33 1.62
CA LYS A 79 2.56 -3.02 3.04
C LYS A 79 3.89 -3.00 3.80
N ALA A 80 4.73 -3.99 3.57
CA ALA A 80 6.03 -4.08 4.23
C ALA A 80 6.97 -2.95 3.77
N THR A 81 6.99 -2.64 2.47
CA THR A 81 7.90 -1.64 1.91
C THR A 81 7.48 -0.21 2.24
N LEU A 82 6.18 0.11 2.27
CA LEU A 82 5.71 1.41 2.74
C LEU A 82 6.01 1.62 4.23
N ARG A 83 5.87 0.58 5.05
CA ARG A 83 6.24 0.64 6.47
C ARG A 83 7.75 0.83 6.66
N ALA A 84 8.56 0.23 5.78
CA ALA A 84 10.01 0.28 5.88
C ALA A 84 10.61 1.60 5.38
N ASN A 85 10.13 2.12 4.26
CA ASN A 85 10.70 3.29 3.60
C ASN A 85 10.04 4.60 4.08
N ASP A 86 8.71 4.63 4.10
CA ASP A 86 7.94 5.86 4.34
C ASP A 86 7.31 5.92 5.73
N ASN A 87 7.49 4.86 6.54
CA ASN A 87 6.84 4.70 7.84
C ASN A 87 5.30 4.82 7.77
N ILE A 88 4.73 4.44 6.63
CA ILE A 88 3.28 4.43 6.42
C ILE A 88 2.74 3.08 6.86
N ASP A 89 1.79 3.11 7.79
CA ASP A 89 1.12 1.92 8.27
C ASP A 89 -0.20 1.72 7.52
N MET A 90 -0.21 0.75 6.60
CA MET A 90 -1.41 0.46 5.83
C MET A 90 -2.56 -0.15 6.66
N GLU A 91 -2.28 -0.67 7.86
CA GLU A 91 -3.35 -1.23 8.71
C GLU A 91 -4.31 -0.15 9.21
N LYS A 92 -3.89 1.12 9.18
CA LYS A 92 -4.73 2.28 9.51
C LYS A 92 -5.83 2.52 8.47
N PHE A 93 -5.69 1.95 7.27
CA PHE A 93 -6.66 2.11 6.19
C PHE A 93 -7.65 0.94 6.21
N GLY A 94 -8.74 1.13 6.97
CA GLY A 94 -9.73 0.09 7.23
C GLY A 94 -10.46 -0.43 5.99
N ALA A 95 -10.49 0.32 4.88
CA ALA A 95 -11.17 -0.05 3.65
C ALA A 95 -10.37 -1.05 2.77
N ILE A 96 -9.04 -1.11 2.91
CA ILE A 96 -8.16 -1.88 2.03
C ILE A 96 -8.39 -3.40 2.18
N VAL A 97 -8.41 -3.91 3.41
CA VAL A 97 -8.57 -5.35 3.67
C VAL A 97 -9.93 -5.89 3.21
N PRO A 98 -11.07 -5.22 3.50
CA PRO A 98 -12.37 -5.60 2.94
C PRO A 98 -12.37 -5.62 1.40
N CYS A 99 -11.75 -4.63 0.76
CA CYS A 99 -11.64 -4.57 -0.70
C CYS A 99 -10.93 -5.80 -1.28
N LEU A 100 -9.76 -6.16 -0.72
CA LEU A 100 -8.98 -7.33 -1.16
C LEU A 100 -9.71 -8.66 -0.94
N LYS A 101 -10.45 -8.80 0.17
CA LYS A 101 -11.27 -10.01 0.44
C LYS A 101 -12.36 -10.23 -0.62
N ASN A 102 -13.00 -9.16 -1.08
CA ASN A 102 -14.04 -9.24 -2.11
C ASN A 102 -13.49 -9.59 -3.50
N VAL A 103 -12.23 -9.26 -3.79
CA VAL A 103 -11.57 -9.68 -5.05
C VAL A 103 -11.41 -11.20 -5.12
N GLY A 104 -11.07 -11.85 -3.99
CA GLY A 104 -10.95 -13.31 -3.90
C GLY A 104 -12.30 -14.06 -3.87
N TYR A 105 -13.35 -13.40 -3.38
CA TYR A 105 -14.70 -13.97 -3.28
C TYR A 105 -15.66 -13.29 -4.27
N ARG A 106 -15.55 -13.62 -5.56
CA ARG A 106 -16.58 -13.29 -6.55
C ARG A 106 -17.81 -14.19 -6.37
N SER A 107 -18.56 -13.98 -5.29
CA SER A 107 -19.97 -14.38 -5.26
C SER A 107 -20.69 -13.62 -6.38
N LYS A 108 -21.46 -14.33 -7.23
CA LYS A 108 -22.21 -13.77 -8.38
C LYS A 108 -23.27 -12.70 -8.00
N LYS A 109 -23.34 -12.23 -6.74
CA LYS A 109 -24.42 -11.38 -6.24
C LYS A 109 -24.05 -10.23 -5.30
N SER A 110 -22.79 -9.79 -5.16
CA SER A 110 -22.53 -8.56 -4.39
C SER A 110 -21.52 -7.65 -5.05
N ASN A 111 -22.08 -6.70 -5.79
CA ASN A 111 -21.40 -5.57 -6.41
C ASN A 111 -21.37 -4.33 -5.50
N VAL A 112 -21.81 -4.42 -4.24
CA VAL A 112 -22.29 -3.21 -3.53
C VAL A 112 -21.18 -2.42 -2.82
N LEU A 113 -20.02 -3.02 -2.48
CA LEU A 113 -18.96 -2.26 -1.79
C LEU A 113 -17.82 -1.77 -2.69
N CYS A 114 -17.54 -2.46 -3.80
CA CYS A 114 -16.46 -2.09 -4.72
C CYS A 114 -16.91 -1.15 -5.87
N ILE A 115 -18.22 -1.02 -6.10
CA ILE A 115 -18.78 -0.25 -7.24
C ILE A 115 -19.22 1.18 -6.87
N MET A 116 -19.23 1.56 -5.59
CA MET A 116 -19.72 2.88 -5.18
C MET A 116 -18.85 4.08 -5.63
N TYR A 117 -17.66 3.84 -6.19
CA TYR A 117 -16.82 4.89 -6.77
C TYR A 117 -16.96 5.05 -8.30
N LYS A 118 -17.94 4.36 -8.93
CA LYS A 118 -18.19 4.48 -10.37
C LYS A 118 -19.30 5.48 -10.75
N GLU A 119 -19.92 6.17 -9.79
CA GLU A 119 -21.03 7.12 -10.04
C GLU A 119 -20.81 8.51 -9.42
N MET A 120 -19.57 9.01 -9.37
CA MET A 120 -19.29 10.41 -9.02
C MET A 120 -18.22 11.07 -9.91
N GLN A 121 -18.44 11.02 -11.22
CA GLN A 121 -17.90 12.03 -12.14
C GLN A 121 -19.02 12.34 -13.16
N PHE A 122 -19.46 13.59 -13.15
CA PHE A 122 -20.37 14.17 -14.14
C PHE A 122 -19.72 14.20 -15.54
#